data_AF-A0A952XWR6-F1
#
_entry.id   AF-A0A952XWR6-F1
#
_cell.length_a   1.000
_cell.length_b   1.000
_cell.length_c   1.000
_cell.angle_alpha   90.00
_cell.angle_beta   90.00
_cell.angle_gamma   90.00
#
_symmetry.space_group_name_H-M   'P 1'
#
loop_
_entity.id
_entity.type
_entity.pdbx_description
1 polymer ?
#
loop_
_entity_poly.entity_id
_entity_poly.type
_entity_poly.pdbx_seq_one_letter_code
_entity_poly.pdbx_strand_id
1 'polypeptide(L)'
;MLMADMSASQRGSVQEAYRWELPEAAELLELVPMLWPGLECDHAMALVRMPDGMVTLNVLGEEWRPCDSSPRALLEARIDAYEQAIDETRRFLEIARGWLEPIAPWGSGNVFRDLGLPDPDGDPSYRSN
;
A
#
# COMPACT_ATOMS: atom_id res chain seq x y z
N MET A 1 -11.58 -5.11 -4.29
CA MET A 1 -12.26 -4.18 -5.23
C MET A 1 -11.89 -2.82 -4.73
N LEU A 2 -11.12 -2.03 -5.48
CA LEU A 2 -10.61 -0.78 -4.94
C LEU A 2 -11.79 0.14 -4.60
N MET A 3 -11.71 0.92 -3.52
CA MET A 3 -12.77 1.87 -3.18
C MET A 3 -13.05 2.87 -4.32
N ALA A 4 -12.06 3.15 -5.17
CA ALA A 4 -12.21 3.95 -6.38
C ALA A 4 -13.23 3.37 -7.38
N ASP A 5 -13.42 2.05 -7.37
CA ASP A 5 -14.31 1.32 -8.28
C ASP A 5 -15.73 1.15 -7.70
N MET A 6 -15.98 1.65 -6.48
CA MET A 6 -17.27 1.51 -5.81
C MET A 6 -18.32 2.47 -6.35
N SER A 7 -19.52 1.96 -6.62
CA SER A 7 -20.70 2.78 -6.87
C SER A 7 -21.05 3.63 -5.64
N ALA A 8 -21.81 4.71 -5.85
CA ALA A 8 -22.26 5.58 -4.75
C ALA A 8 -23.02 4.82 -3.65
N SER A 9 -23.83 3.82 -4.02
CA SER A 9 -24.54 2.98 -3.06
C SER A 9 -23.59 2.13 -2.21
N GLN A 10 -22.56 1.54 -2.83
CA GLN A 10 -21.56 0.76 -2.10
C GLN A 10 -20.74 1.66 -1.17
N ARG A 11 -20.38 2.87 -1.62
CA ARG A 11 -19.69 3.86 -0.77
C ARG A 11 -20.52 4.23 0.44
N GLY A 12 -21.82 4.44 0.27
CA GLY A 12 -22.74 4.71 1.38
C GLY A 12 -22.81 3.56 2.40
N SER A 13 -22.88 2.31 1.93
CA SER A 13 -22.86 1.13 2.83
C SER A 13 -21.56 1.03 3.62
N VAL A 14 -20.42 1.36 3.00
CA VAL A 14 -19.13 1.31 3.68
C VAL A 14 -18.94 2.48 4.64
N GLN A 15 -19.39 3.69 4.29
CA GLN A 15 -19.43 4.82 5.22
C GLN A 15 -20.27 4.50 6.47
N GLU A 16 -21.41 3.84 6.30
CA GLU A 16 -22.25 3.44 7.44
C GLU A 16 -21.58 2.34 8.28
N ALA A 17 -20.88 1.39 7.65
CA ALA A 17 -20.13 0.36 8.36
C ALA A 17 -19.02 0.96 9.25
N TYR A 18 -18.31 1.98 8.75
CA TYR A 18 -17.21 2.62 9.48
C TYR A 18 -17.65 3.70 10.46
N ARG A 19 -18.93 4.13 10.46
CA ARG A 19 -19.44 5.10 11.42
C ARG A 19 -19.22 4.67 12.87
N TRP A 20 -19.26 3.36 13.13
CA TRP A 20 -19.03 2.78 14.46
C TRP A 20 -17.59 2.85 14.94
N GLU A 21 -16.64 3.07 14.02
CA GLU A 21 -15.23 3.23 14.36
C GLU A 21 -14.90 4.69 14.70
N LEU A 22 -15.75 5.66 14.36
CA LEU A 22 -15.47 7.08 14.58
C LEU A 22 -15.56 7.46 16.08
N PRO A 23 -14.77 8.46 16.53
CA PRO A 23 -14.92 9.01 17.87
C PRO A 23 -16.34 9.55 18.09
N GLU A 24 -16.81 9.51 19.33
CA GLU A 24 -18.12 10.04 19.69
C GLU A 24 -18.25 11.52 19.27
N ALA A 25 -19.39 11.86 18.64
CA ALA A 25 -19.69 13.17 18.09
C ALA A 25 -18.80 13.67 16.93
N ALA A 26 -17.92 12.82 16.39
CA ALA A 26 -17.17 13.15 15.19
C ALA A 26 -18.02 12.98 13.92
N GLU A 27 -17.83 13.86 12.95
CA GLU A 27 -18.53 13.87 11.65
C GLU A 27 -17.60 13.32 10.56
N LEU A 28 -18.02 12.23 9.90
CA LEU A 28 -17.33 11.73 8.70
C LEU A 28 -17.57 12.68 7.54
N LEU A 29 -16.49 13.23 6.99
CA LEU A 29 -16.53 14.10 5.81
C LEU A 29 -16.33 13.31 4.52
N GLU A 30 -15.35 12.39 4.49
CA GLU A 30 -15.00 11.62 3.30
C GLU A 30 -14.25 10.33 3.67
N LEU A 31 -14.38 9.31 2.81
CA LEU A 31 -13.51 8.13 2.83
C LEU A 31 -12.54 8.18 1.67
N VAL A 32 -11.24 8.17 1.98
CA VAL A 32 -10.16 8.21 1.01
C VAL A 32 -9.60 6.80 0.84
N PRO A 33 -9.53 6.26 -0.40
CA PRO A 33 -8.87 4.99 -0.65
C PRO A 33 -7.40 5.05 -0.20
N MET A 34 -6.93 3.98 0.43
CA MET A 34 -5.54 3.82 0.80
C MET A 34 -4.97 2.57 0.12
N LEU A 35 -3.78 2.70 -0.47
CA LEU A 35 -3.00 1.54 -0.89
C LEU A 35 -2.13 1.15 0.30
N TRP A 36 -2.31 -0.04 0.86
CA TRP A 36 -1.37 -0.56 1.86
C TRP A 36 -0.41 -1.53 1.17
N PRO A 37 0.91 -1.49 1.42
CA PRO A 37 1.88 -2.41 0.81
C PRO A 37 1.84 -3.84 1.40
N GLY A 38 0.87 -4.16 2.25
CA GLY A 38 0.74 -5.46 2.93
C GLY A 38 -0.28 -6.41 2.28
N LEU A 39 -0.27 -7.66 2.74
CA LEU A 39 -1.13 -8.75 2.26
C LEU A 39 -2.58 -8.70 2.78
N GLU A 40 -2.89 -7.83 3.75
CA GLU A 40 -4.22 -7.70 4.33
C GLU A 40 -4.98 -6.50 3.71
N CYS A 41 -6.24 -6.79 3.41
CA CYS A 41 -7.17 -6.09 2.53
C CYS A 41 -7.31 -4.57 2.73
N ASP A 42 -7.43 -3.84 1.61
CA ASP A 42 -8.12 -2.55 1.41
C ASP A 42 -8.40 -1.73 2.70
N HIS A 43 -7.38 -1.04 3.23
CA HIS A 43 -7.61 -0.03 4.27
C HIS A 43 -8.09 1.29 3.62
N ALA A 44 -8.98 2.01 4.29
CA ALA A 44 -9.40 3.35 3.88
C ALA A 44 -9.01 4.35 4.96
N MET A 45 -8.79 5.61 4.59
CA MET A 45 -8.64 6.70 5.54
C MET A 45 -9.95 7.46 5.66
N ALA A 46 -10.33 7.84 6.87
CA ALA A 46 -11.47 8.70 7.13
C ALA A 46 -10.99 10.14 7.34
N LEU A 47 -11.51 11.06 6.53
CA LEU A 47 -11.44 12.48 6.79
C LEU A 47 -12.60 12.85 7.71
N VAL A 48 -12.28 13.36 8.90
CA VAL A 48 -13.25 13.53 9.98
C VAL A 48 -13.16 14.94 10.56
N ARG A 49 -14.31 15.53 10.89
CA ARG A 49 -14.41 16.74 11.71
C ARG A 49 -14.74 16.37 13.14
N MET A 50 -13.87 16.77 14.05
CA MET A 50 -14.03 16.58 15.50
C MET A 50 -15.02 17.59 16.09
N PRO A 51 -15.57 17.35 17.29
CA PRO A 51 -16.54 18.25 17.94
C PRO A 51 -16.03 19.68 18.18
N ASP A 52 -14.71 19.85 18.32
CA ASP A 52 -14.04 21.15 18.47
C ASP A 52 -13.83 21.89 17.13
N GLY A 53 -14.25 21.29 16.01
CA GLY A 53 -14.09 21.80 14.65
C GLY A 53 -12.79 21.41 13.96
N MET A 54 -11.86 20.71 14.65
CA MET A 54 -10.62 20.24 14.04
C MET A 54 -10.91 19.21 12.95
N VAL A 55 -10.25 19.33 11.80
CA VAL A 55 -10.32 18.33 10.72
C VAL A 55 -9.05 17.49 10.73
N THR A 56 -9.21 16.18 10.83
CA THR A 56 -8.12 15.21 10.87
C THR A 56 -8.35 14.09 9.85
N LEU A 57 -7.26 13.41 9.48
CA LEU A 57 -7.29 12.21 8.64
C LEU A 57 -6.80 11.04 9.49
N ASN A 58 -7.56 9.96 9.55
CA ASN A 58 -7.16 8.77 10.29
C ASN A 58 -7.31 7.51 9.45
N VAL A 59 -6.42 6.53 9.66
CA VAL A 59 -6.50 5.21 9.03
C VAL A 59 -7.54 4.38 9.77
N LEU A 60 -8.48 3.79 9.03
CA LEU A 60 -9.50 2.91 9.62
C LEU A 60 -8.87 1.58 10.06
N GLY A 61 -9.31 1.08 11.20
CA GLY A 61 -8.67 -0.06 11.89
C GLY A 61 -7.45 0.30 12.74
N GLU A 62 -6.96 1.54 12.71
CA GLU A 62 -5.95 2.04 13.64
C GLU A 62 -6.59 2.81 14.81
N GLU A 63 -5.90 2.86 15.95
CA GLU A 63 -6.35 3.65 17.10
C GLU A 63 -6.45 5.14 16.74
N TRP A 64 -7.54 5.80 17.13
CA TRP A 64 -7.72 7.23 16.90
C TRP A 64 -6.68 8.05 17.64
N ARG A 65 -5.85 8.75 16.87
CA ARG A 65 -4.87 9.69 17.41
C ARG A 65 -4.96 10.99 16.63
N PRO A 66 -5.09 12.14 17.33
CA PRO A 66 -4.88 13.44 16.70
C PRO A 66 -3.51 13.44 16.03
N CYS A 67 -3.46 13.76 14.74
CA CYS A 67 -2.19 13.96 14.06
C CYS A 67 -1.86 15.44 14.09
N ASP A 68 -0.66 15.79 14.55
CA ASP A 68 -0.16 17.17 14.55
C ASP A 68 0.09 17.69 13.12
N SER A 69 0.05 16.81 12.11
CA SER A 69 0.17 17.16 10.71
C SER A 69 -1.21 17.43 10.10
N SER A 70 -1.30 18.48 9.27
CA SER A 70 -2.53 18.76 8.54
C SER A 70 -2.94 17.57 7.65
N PRO A 71 -4.25 17.33 7.41
CA PRO A 71 -4.72 16.29 6.49
C PRO A 71 -4.05 16.36 5.12
N ARG A 72 -3.79 17.58 4.62
CA ARG A 72 -3.08 17.80 3.36
C ARG A 72 -1.66 17.25 3.38
N ALA A 73 -0.88 17.58 4.41
CA ALA A 73 0.51 17.13 4.55
C ALA A 73 0.59 15.60 4.65
N LEU A 74 -0.37 14.97 5.33
CA LEU A 74 -0.46 13.51 5.38
C LEU A 74 -0.74 12.89 4.01
N LEU A 75 -1.68 13.47 3.25
CA LEU A 75 -1.99 12.99 1.90
C LEU A 75 -0.79 13.16 0.96
N GLU A 76 -0.10 14.31 1.00
CA GLU A 76 1.12 14.56 0.21
C GLU A 76 2.20 13.52 0.53
N ALA A 77 2.50 13.29 1.81
CA ALA A 77 3.48 12.28 2.22
C ALA A 77 3.10 10.85 1.80
N ARG A 78 1.81 10.52 1.77
CA ARG A 78 1.32 9.21 1.31
C ARG A 78 1.45 9.07 -0.21
N ILE A 79 1.18 10.12 -0.97
CA ILE A 79 1.38 10.14 -2.42
C ILE A 79 2.85 9.84 -2.72
N ASP A 80 3.78 10.55 -2.09
CA ASP A 80 5.23 10.33 -2.26
C ASP A 80 5.63 8.88 -1.94
N ALA A 81 5.11 8.33 -0.82
CA ALA A 81 5.37 6.95 -0.44
C ALA A 81 4.82 5.93 -1.45
N TYR A 82 3.66 6.20 -2.07
CA TYR A 82 3.08 5.34 -3.09
C TYR A 82 3.84 5.41 -4.41
N GLU A 83 4.26 6.59 -4.83
CA GLU A 83 5.10 6.74 -6.02
C GLU A 83 6.39 5.94 -5.86
N GLN A 84 7.04 6.04 -4.70
CA GLN A 84 8.22 5.24 -4.38
C GLN A 84 7.92 3.73 -4.41
N ALA A 85 6.85 3.27 -3.75
CA ALA A 85 6.49 1.85 -3.71
C ALA A 85 6.17 1.28 -5.10
N ILE A 86 5.52 2.07 -5.96
CA ILE A 86 5.25 1.71 -7.36
C ILE A 86 6.56 1.53 -8.13
N ASP A 87 7.51 2.45 -7.97
CA ASP A 87 8.79 2.37 -8.67
C ASP A 87 9.65 1.19 -8.18
N GLU A 88 9.67 0.93 -6.88
CA GLU A 88 10.31 -0.26 -6.31
C GLU A 88 9.67 -1.56 -6.81
N THR A 89 8.34 -1.60 -6.88
CA THR A 89 7.59 -2.75 -7.41
C THR A 89 7.89 -2.97 -8.89
N ARG A 90 7.94 -1.91 -9.70
CA ARG A 90 8.32 -1.99 -11.13
C ARG A 90 9.72 -2.58 -11.29
N ARG A 91 10.68 -2.11 -10.49
CA ARG A 91 12.05 -2.62 -10.49
C ARG A 91 12.12 -4.09 -10.08
N PHE A 92 11.37 -4.49 -9.05
CA PHE A 92 11.27 -5.89 -8.66
C PHE A 92 10.73 -6.76 -9.81
N LEU A 93 9.64 -6.32 -10.45
CA LEU A 93 9.03 -7.07 -11.56
C LEU A 93 9.96 -7.18 -12.77
N GLU A 94 10.76 -6.16 -13.07
CA GLU A 94 11.78 -6.21 -14.12
C GLU A 94 12.82 -7.31 -13.82
N ILE A 95 13.36 -7.34 -12.60
CA ILE A 95 14.32 -8.36 -12.15
C ILE A 95 13.69 -9.76 -12.19
N ALA A 96 12.49 -9.92 -11.62
CA ALA A 96 11.79 -11.20 -11.58
C ALA A 96 11.46 -11.72 -12.98
N ARG A 97 11.09 -10.85 -13.93
CA ARG A 97 10.90 -11.23 -15.32
C ARG A 97 12.20 -11.69 -15.97
N GLY A 98 13.32 -11.02 -15.69
CA GLY A 98 14.64 -11.47 -16.13
C GLY A 98 15.01 -12.87 -15.61
N TRP A 99 14.51 -13.28 -14.45
CA TRP A 99 14.65 -14.65 -13.94
C TRP A 99 13.71 -15.66 -14.59
N LEU A 100 12.53 -15.21 -15.04
CA LEU A 100 11.51 -16.06 -15.67
C LEU A 100 11.72 -16.22 -17.18
N GLU A 101 12.54 -15.37 -17.82
CA GLU A 101 13.00 -15.64 -19.18
C GLU A 101 13.72 -16.99 -19.19
N PRO A 102 13.37 -17.92 -20.09
CA PRO A 102 14.01 -19.21 -20.14
C PRO A 102 15.50 -18.94 -20.37
N ILE A 103 16.32 -19.32 -19.39
CA ILE A 103 17.75 -19.47 -19.59
C ILE A 103 17.87 -20.36 -20.82
N ALA A 104 18.20 -19.76 -21.97
CA ALA A 104 18.53 -20.49 -23.18
C ALA A 104 19.48 -21.60 -22.74
N PRO A 105 19.22 -22.87 -23.11
CA PRO A 105 19.82 -24.01 -22.44
C PRO A 105 21.33 -23.80 -22.38
N TRP A 106 21.82 -23.42 -21.20
CA TRP A 106 23.24 -23.31 -20.86
C TRP A 106 24.09 -22.41 -21.79
N GLY A 107 23.62 -21.19 -22.08
CA GLY A 107 24.37 -20.18 -22.84
C GLY A 107 25.02 -19.08 -21.99
N SER A 108 26.04 -19.43 -21.19
CA SER A 108 27.08 -18.57 -20.59
C SER A 108 26.87 -17.03 -20.59
N GLY A 109 26.01 -16.53 -19.70
CA GLY A 109 25.85 -15.10 -19.46
C GLY A 109 25.09 -14.84 -18.16
N ASN A 110 25.72 -15.14 -17.02
CA ASN A 110 25.12 -15.03 -15.70
C ASN A 110 24.74 -13.57 -15.38
N VAL A 111 23.49 -13.20 -15.60
CA VAL A 111 22.86 -11.94 -15.15
C VAL A 111 23.11 -11.69 -13.65
N PHE A 112 23.18 -12.75 -12.84
CA PHE A 112 23.53 -12.67 -11.41
C PHE A 112 24.91 -12.06 -11.15
N ARG A 113 25.89 -12.35 -12.03
CA ARG A 113 27.26 -11.82 -11.91
C ARG A 113 27.31 -10.33 -12.26
N ASP A 114 26.53 -9.90 -13.25
CA ASP A 114 26.47 -8.48 -13.65
C ASP A 114 25.76 -7.61 -12.61
N LEU A 115 24.89 -8.23 -11.79
CA LEU A 115 24.17 -7.58 -10.69
C LEU A 115 24.84 -7.76 -9.32
N GLY A 116 25.96 -8.48 -9.23
CA GLY A 116 26.66 -8.74 -7.96
C GLY A 116 25.85 -9.57 -6.95
N LEU A 117 24.87 -10.34 -7.42
CA LEU A 117 24.02 -11.19 -6.58
C LEU A 117 24.62 -12.61 -6.47
N PRO A 118 24.43 -13.30 -5.32
CA PRO A 118 24.87 -14.68 -5.16
C PRO A 118 24.15 -15.57 -6.19
N ASP A 119 24.93 -16.44 -6.84
CA ASP A 119 24.43 -17.43 -7.79
C ASP A 119 23.59 -18.47 -7.03
N PRO A 120 22.26 -18.52 -7.21
CA PRO A 120 21.41 -19.45 -6.47
C PRO A 120 21.68 -20.91 -6.83
N ASP A 121 22.23 -21.19 -8.03
CA ASP A 121 22.62 -22.55 -8.43
C ASP A 121 24.00 -22.95 -7.86
N GLY A 122 24.83 -21.97 -7.50
CA GLY A 122 26.13 -22.13 -6.87
C GLY A 122 26.11 -22.16 -5.34
N ASP A 123 25.05 -21.64 -4.71
CA ASP A 123 24.89 -21.62 -3.26
C ASP A 123 24.19 -22.91 -2.76
N PRO A 124 24.91 -23.81 -2.06
CA PRO A 124 24.33 -25.04 -1.56
C PRO A 124 23.19 -24.85 -0.55
N SER A 125 22.99 -23.64 0.00
CA SER A 125 21.87 -23.34 0.90
C SER A 125 20.49 -23.31 0.21
N TYR A 126 20.44 -23.16 -1.12
CA TYR A 126 19.19 -23.15 -1.90
C TYR A 126 18.76 -24.53 -2.42
N ARG A 127 19.59 -25.57 -2.28
CA ARG A 127 19.32 -26.93 -2.79
C ARG A 127 18.55 -27.82 -1.81
N SER A 128 17.77 -27.24 -0.91
CA SER A 128 17.07 -28.00 0.14
C SER A 128 15.69 -27.42 0.44
N ASN A 129 14.70 -27.82 -0.37
CA ASN A 129 13.35 -28.21 0.05
C ASN A 129 12.67 -28.98 -1.09
#